data_AF-D9W3L3-F1
#
_entry.id   AF-D9W3L3-F1
#
_cell.length_a   1.000
_cell.length_b   1.000
_cell.length_c   1.000
_cell.angle_alpha   90.00
_cell.angle_beta   90.00
_cell.angle_gamma   90.00
#
_symmetry.space_group_name_H-M   'P 1'
#
loop_
_entity.id
_entity.type
_entity.pdbx_description
1 polymer ?
#
loop_
_entity_poly.entity_id
_entity_poly.type
_entity_poly.pdbx_seq_one_letter_code
_entity_poly.pdbx_strand_id
1 'polypeptide(L)'
;MGMTDQVAVVIPAQVFDEERIPDLVGDSAMAERFTVGGASVVMGPSGMLIIAEVGDDPSRSGVWNAEEVRLFGPAPAPVTDRLMGAPWGAGESSLPIHIAVRLEEQVLYLGSAQVSQVGTSDGVLTDCELLLESPLTRDLLDRVRPPRPPLPPLDLPGVEWLRHVNGDRAAALDEFVTGWYPAVAESPSTHPVSPLPGGLRQLYRLAEKRPEVLGVQNRILPAPDLHTDHLGEMLVFGVENQGGFSWSLQWTLDEHEADPTIWFREFDEEPIAEKEPLSGFLIQFSLFEASMGAGYLALPPRLTAPQVDRLTQALHLVPLRPFLPWASTHFYVAPGLVMHVSTEDGEEFEAWAGATDRSALAPLADVPIDWRRFDG
;
A
#
# COMPACT_ATOMS: atom_id res chain seq x y z
N MET A 1 -24.96 -12.07 -17.31
CA MET A 1 -24.98 -12.66 -18.66
C MET A 1 -23.57 -13.18 -18.90
N GLY A 2 -23.37 -14.50 -18.92
CA GLY A 2 -22.10 -15.16 -19.19
C GLY A 2 -21.05 -15.18 -18.06
N MET A 3 -21.30 -15.88 -16.94
CA MET A 3 -20.18 -16.43 -16.15
C MET A 3 -19.62 -17.61 -16.94
N THR A 4 -18.56 -17.39 -17.70
CA THR A 4 -17.70 -18.48 -18.16
C THR A 4 -16.94 -19.00 -16.94
N ASP A 5 -17.26 -20.20 -16.48
CA ASP A 5 -16.43 -20.93 -15.52
C ASP A 5 -15.01 -21.01 -16.09
N GLN A 6 -14.13 -20.17 -15.57
CA GLN A 6 -12.71 -20.20 -15.91
C GLN A 6 -12.13 -21.43 -15.19
N VAL A 7 -12.13 -22.57 -15.87
CA VAL A 7 -11.51 -23.79 -15.35
C VAL A 7 -10.00 -23.59 -15.44
N ALA A 8 -9.39 -23.08 -14.37
CA ALA A 8 -7.94 -23.04 -14.26
C ALA A 8 -7.42 -24.48 -14.41
N VAL A 9 -6.59 -24.70 -15.42
CA VAL A 9 -6.06 -26.02 -15.71
C VAL A 9 -4.91 -26.27 -14.75
N VAL A 10 -5.10 -27.21 -13.82
CA VAL A 10 -4.05 -27.73 -12.95
C VAL A 10 -3.24 -28.73 -13.76
N ILE A 11 -1.95 -28.46 -13.93
CA ILE A 11 -1.06 -29.28 -14.76
C ILE A 11 0.12 -29.74 -13.89
N PRO A 12 0.50 -31.03 -13.87
CA PRO A 12 1.73 -31.45 -13.20
C PRO A 12 2.93 -30.65 -13.70
N ALA A 13 3.82 -30.20 -12.82
CA ALA A 13 4.91 -29.28 -13.18
C ALA A 13 5.81 -29.83 -14.30
N GLN A 14 6.10 -31.14 -14.28
CA GLN A 14 6.88 -31.80 -15.34
C GLN A 14 6.17 -31.74 -16.69
N VAL A 15 4.86 -32.02 -16.73
CA VAL A 15 4.05 -31.95 -17.95
C VAL A 15 3.97 -30.51 -18.46
N PHE A 16 3.85 -29.54 -17.56
CA PHE A 16 3.84 -28.14 -17.94
C PHE A 16 5.17 -27.71 -18.58
N ASP A 17 6.30 -28.07 -17.97
CA ASP A 17 7.63 -27.71 -18.44
C ASP A 17 7.97 -28.39 -19.79
N GLU A 18 7.54 -29.63 -20.01
CA GLU A 18 7.82 -30.42 -21.23
C GLU A 18 6.86 -30.14 -22.39
N GLU A 19 5.58 -29.95 -22.12
CA GLU A 19 4.54 -29.86 -23.17
C GLU A 19 3.99 -28.44 -23.34
N ARG A 20 3.75 -27.71 -22.24
CA ARG A 20 3.03 -26.43 -22.31
C ARG A 20 3.92 -25.24 -22.58
N ILE A 21 5.14 -25.22 -22.02
CA ILE A 21 6.08 -24.13 -22.32
C ILE A 21 6.35 -24.03 -23.84
N PRO A 22 6.72 -25.12 -24.56
CA PRO A 22 6.96 -25.05 -25.99
C PRO A 22 5.72 -24.61 -26.79
N ASP A 23 4.53 -25.04 -26.39
CA ASP A 23 3.27 -24.63 -27.04
C ASP A 23 2.99 -23.12 -26.89
N LEU A 24 3.33 -22.54 -25.74
CA LEU A 24 3.00 -21.14 -25.40
C LEU A 24 4.03 -20.15 -25.93
N VAL A 25 5.32 -20.49 -25.88
CA VAL A 25 6.40 -19.56 -26.26
C VAL A 25 7.05 -19.91 -27.59
N GLY A 26 6.73 -21.07 -28.17
CA GLY A 26 7.39 -21.60 -29.37
C GLY A 26 8.57 -22.50 -29.01
N ASP A 27 9.27 -23.00 -30.03
CA ASP A 27 10.31 -24.05 -29.91
C ASP A 27 11.25 -23.84 -28.72
N SER A 28 11.25 -24.81 -27.80
CA SER A 28 12.07 -24.83 -26.58
C SER A 28 13.57 -24.64 -26.83
N ALA A 29 14.09 -25.01 -28.01
CA ALA A 29 15.49 -24.83 -28.36
C ALA A 29 15.87 -23.35 -28.59
N MET A 30 14.89 -22.50 -28.89
CA MET A 30 15.05 -21.07 -29.09
C MET A 30 14.56 -20.24 -27.90
N ALA A 31 13.98 -20.89 -26.88
CA ALA A 31 13.43 -20.20 -25.72
C ALA A 31 14.53 -19.77 -24.74
N GLU A 32 14.56 -18.49 -24.39
CA GLU A 32 15.46 -17.93 -23.38
C GLU A 32 14.76 -17.87 -22.03
N ARG A 33 15.50 -18.16 -20.95
CA ARG A 33 14.97 -18.16 -19.57
C ARG A 33 15.68 -17.11 -18.72
N PHE A 34 14.89 -16.34 -17.99
CA PHE A 34 15.34 -15.28 -17.09
C PHE A 34 14.64 -15.40 -15.74
N THR A 35 15.16 -14.69 -14.75
CA THR A 35 14.54 -14.54 -13.43
C THR A 35 14.38 -13.06 -13.13
N VAL A 36 13.18 -12.64 -12.73
CA VAL A 36 12.83 -11.24 -12.43
C VAL A 36 11.99 -11.20 -11.15
N GLY A 37 12.53 -10.61 -10.08
CA GLY A 37 11.86 -10.51 -8.78
C GLY A 37 11.39 -11.85 -8.19
N GLY A 38 12.09 -12.93 -8.52
CA GLY A 38 11.75 -14.30 -8.10
C GLY A 38 10.77 -15.06 -9.00
N ALA A 39 10.23 -14.43 -10.05
CA ALA A 39 9.46 -15.12 -11.09
C ALA A 39 10.39 -15.61 -12.22
N SER A 40 10.05 -16.74 -12.83
CA SER A 40 10.73 -17.26 -14.02
C SER A 40 10.07 -16.68 -15.27
N VAL A 41 10.85 -16.08 -16.16
CA VAL A 41 10.37 -15.53 -17.43
C VAL A 41 10.96 -16.35 -18.56
N VAL A 42 10.10 -16.95 -19.39
CA VAL A 42 10.49 -17.69 -20.58
C VAL A 42 10.06 -16.90 -21.81
N MET A 43 10.99 -16.60 -22.71
CA MET A 43 10.69 -15.87 -23.94
C MET A 43 11.01 -16.73 -25.15
N GLY A 44 10.11 -16.76 -26.12
CA GLY A 44 10.33 -17.44 -27.38
C GLY A 44 9.64 -16.73 -28.54
N PRO A 45 9.74 -17.29 -29.76
CA PRO A 45 9.24 -16.63 -30.98
C PRO A 45 7.71 -16.48 -31.02
N SER A 46 6.97 -17.25 -30.22
CA SER A 46 5.50 -17.23 -30.21
C SER A 46 4.91 -16.47 -29.03
N GLY A 47 5.69 -16.14 -28.01
CA GLY A 47 5.17 -15.53 -26.80
C GLY A 47 6.19 -15.36 -25.68
N MET A 48 5.73 -14.75 -24.60
CA MET A 48 6.40 -14.71 -23.31
C MET A 48 5.54 -15.48 -22.31
N LEU A 49 6.16 -16.22 -21.40
CA LEU A 49 5.51 -16.88 -20.27
C LEU A 49 6.18 -16.45 -18.98
N ILE A 50 5.38 -15.96 -18.04
CA ILE A 50 5.79 -15.61 -16.69
C ILE A 50 5.25 -16.66 -15.74
N ILE A 51 6.14 -17.30 -15.00
CA ILE A 51 5.82 -18.31 -13.98
C ILE A 51 6.22 -17.74 -12.63
N ALA A 52 5.23 -17.34 -11.84
CA ALA A 52 5.44 -16.92 -10.46
C ALA A 52 5.35 -18.11 -9.50
N GLU A 53 5.96 -17.99 -8.33
CA GLU A 53 5.71 -18.91 -7.23
C GLU A 53 4.44 -18.49 -6.48
N VAL A 54 3.75 -19.47 -5.90
CA VAL A 54 2.67 -19.20 -4.95
C VAL A 54 3.17 -18.37 -3.78
N GLY A 55 2.39 -17.37 -3.36
CA GLY A 55 2.75 -16.51 -2.24
C GLY A 55 1.97 -15.21 -2.19
N ASP A 56 2.14 -14.48 -1.10
CA ASP A 56 1.45 -13.21 -0.84
C ASP A 56 2.44 -12.11 -0.41
N ASP A 57 3.71 -12.24 -0.77
CA ASP A 57 4.76 -11.27 -0.43
C ASP A 57 4.73 -10.07 -1.39
N PRO A 58 4.37 -8.87 -0.92
CA PRO A 58 4.25 -7.69 -1.79
C PRO A 58 5.59 -7.21 -2.36
N SER A 59 6.72 -7.72 -1.87
CA SER A 59 8.05 -7.36 -2.37
C SER A 59 8.55 -8.25 -3.52
N ARG A 60 7.75 -9.26 -3.93
CA ARG A 60 8.14 -10.27 -4.92
C ARG A 60 7.22 -10.27 -6.13
N SER A 61 7.76 -10.65 -7.28
CA SER A 61 6.97 -10.82 -8.50
C SER A 61 5.93 -11.92 -8.32
N GLY A 62 4.68 -11.65 -8.67
CA GLY A 62 3.59 -12.59 -8.46
C GLY A 62 2.22 -12.03 -8.79
N VAL A 63 1.20 -12.86 -8.58
CA VAL A 63 -0.19 -12.40 -8.64
C VAL A 63 -0.40 -11.39 -7.52
N TRP A 64 -0.98 -10.25 -7.85
CA TRP A 64 -1.15 -9.12 -6.93
C TRP A 64 -2.58 -8.95 -6.45
N ASN A 65 -3.56 -9.14 -7.33
CA ASN A 65 -4.98 -9.18 -6.99
C ASN A 65 -5.73 -10.01 -8.04
N ALA A 66 -7.06 -9.95 -8.07
CA ALA A 66 -7.86 -10.72 -9.02
C ALA A 66 -7.54 -10.38 -10.49
N GLU A 67 -7.08 -9.16 -10.77
CA GLU A 67 -6.90 -8.66 -12.13
C GLU A 67 -5.43 -8.49 -12.49
N GLU A 68 -4.54 -8.38 -11.51
CA GLU A 68 -3.18 -7.87 -11.71
C GLU A 68 -2.10 -8.87 -11.29
N VAL A 69 -1.02 -8.89 -12.07
CA VAL A 69 0.26 -9.56 -11.76
C VAL A 69 1.35 -8.50 -11.80
N ARG A 70 2.26 -8.52 -10.83
CA ARG A 70 3.41 -7.60 -10.79
C ARG A 70 4.72 -8.32 -11.04
N LEU A 71 5.60 -7.68 -11.79
CA LEU A 71 7.01 -8.04 -11.88
C LEU A 71 7.84 -6.95 -11.21
N PHE A 72 8.70 -7.32 -10.26
CA PHE A 72 9.64 -6.40 -9.63
C PHE A 72 11.06 -6.63 -10.16
N GLY A 73 11.70 -5.54 -10.56
CA GLY A 73 13.02 -5.51 -11.16
C GLY A 73 14.19 -5.61 -10.16
N PRO A 74 15.43 -5.49 -10.65
CA PRO A 74 15.78 -5.17 -12.04
C PRO A 74 15.55 -6.35 -12.99
N ALA A 75 15.02 -6.08 -14.19
CA ALA A 75 14.89 -7.08 -15.25
C ALA A 75 16.05 -7.02 -16.27
N PRO A 76 16.50 -8.16 -16.82
CA PRO A 76 17.46 -8.18 -17.93
C PRO A 76 16.92 -7.44 -19.17
N ALA A 77 17.82 -6.82 -19.95
CA ALA A 77 17.44 -6.00 -21.11
C ALA A 77 16.46 -6.68 -22.08
N PRO A 78 16.61 -7.98 -22.45
CA PRO A 78 15.63 -8.64 -23.34
C PRO A 78 14.20 -8.65 -22.78
N VAL A 79 14.04 -8.80 -21.46
CA VAL A 79 12.74 -8.78 -20.80
C VAL A 79 12.19 -7.35 -20.77
N THR A 80 13.03 -6.37 -20.43
CA THR A 80 12.66 -4.94 -20.44
C THR A 80 12.19 -4.51 -21.83
N ASP A 81 12.96 -4.80 -22.87
CA ASP A 81 12.64 -4.44 -24.26
C ASP A 81 11.31 -5.06 -24.71
N ARG A 82 11.04 -6.29 -24.28
CA ARG A 82 9.82 -7.02 -24.61
C ARG A 82 8.58 -6.43 -23.91
N LEU A 83 8.69 -6.00 -22.65
CA LEU A 83 7.60 -5.44 -21.86
C LEU A 83 7.31 -3.97 -22.20
N MET A 84 8.35 -3.18 -22.49
CA MET A 84 8.21 -1.77 -22.88
C MET A 84 7.65 -1.61 -24.31
N GLY A 85 7.78 -2.64 -25.14
CA GLY A 85 7.57 -2.54 -26.57
C GLY A 85 8.63 -1.65 -27.24
N ALA A 86 8.75 -1.73 -28.57
CA ALA A 86 9.60 -0.79 -29.29
C ALA A 86 8.97 0.61 -29.20
N PRO A 87 9.71 1.66 -28.79
CA PRO A 87 9.13 2.99 -28.54
C PRO A 87 8.57 3.68 -29.80
N TRP A 88 8.71 3.09 -30.98
CA TRP A 88 8.32 3.67 -32.27
C TRP A 88 7.81 2.58 -33.21
N GLY A 89 6.52 2.25 -33.15
CA GLY A 89 5.89 1.42 -34.17
C GLY A 89 4.62 0.72 -33.72
N ALA A 90 3.48 1.37 -33.92
CA ALA A 90 2.23 0.66 -34.10
C ALA A 90 2.36 -0.21 -35.37
N GLY A 91 2.54 -1.52 -35.19
CA GLY A 91 2.66 -2.47 -36.30
C GLY A 91 2.73 -3.91 -35.82
N GLU A 92 1.55 -4.53 -35.71
CA GLU A 92 1.27 -5.98 -35.75
C GLU A 92 2.03 -6.92 -34.77
N SER A 93 1.27 -7.40 -33.78
CA SER A 93 1.53 -8.48 -32.82
C SER A 93 2.53 -8.19 -31.69
N SER A 94 2.07 -7.53 -30.63
CA SER A 94 2.62 -7.86 -29.31
C SER A 94 2.35 -9.36 -29.11
N LEU A 95 3.40 -10.20 -29.18
CA LEU A 95 3.19 -11.63 -28.89
C LEU A 95 2.55 -11.75 -27.50
N PRO A 96 1.69 -12.76 -27.26
CA PRO A 96 0.99 -12.90 -26.00
C PRO A 96 1.97 -12.99 -24.82
N ILE A 97 1.55 -12.44 -23.68
CA ILE A 97 2.19 -12.64 -22.38
C ILE A 97 1.30 -13.59 -21.60
N HIS A 98 1.80 -14.78 -21.35
CA HIS A 98 1.13 -15.85 -20.65
C HIS A 98 1.52 -15.83 -19.17
N ILE A 99 0.55 -16.09 -18.30
CA ILE A 99 0.76 -16.13 -16.84
C ILE A 99 0.49 -17.54 -16.32
N ALA A 100 1.41 -18.03 -15.50
CA ALA A 100 1.24 -19.25 -14.72
C ALA A 100 1.78 -19.08 -13.29
N VAL A 101 1.27 -19.90 -12.37
CA VAL A 101 1.71 -19.95 -10.97
C VAL A 101 2.11 -21.37 -10.61
N ARG A 102 3.30 -21.54 -10.04
CA ARG A 102 3.81 -22.81 -9.54
C ARG A 102 3.28 -23.07 -8.12
N LEU A 103 2.69 -24.25 -7.95
CA LEU A 103 2.12 -24.79 -6.71
C LEU A 103 2.83 -26.10 -6.38
N GLU A 104 3.95 -26.07 -5.64
CA GLU A 104 4.73 -27.28 -5.31
C GLU A 104 4.99 -28.17 -6.56
N GLU A 105 4.26 -29.28 -6.73
CA GLU A 105 4.36 -30.24 -7.85
C GLU A 105 3.45 -29.92 -9.05
N GLN A 106 2.71 -28.82 -9.00
CA GLN A 106 1.71 -28.42 -10.00
C GLN A 106 1.96 -27.01 -10.52
N VAL A 107 1.38 -26.70 -11.67
CA VAL A 107 1.33 -25.36 -12.26
C VAL A 107 -0.10 -25.04 -12.63
N LEU A 108 -0.56 -23.86 -12.21
CA LEU A 108 -1.83 -23.26 -12.62
C LEU A 108 -1.59 -22.28 -13.76
N TYR A 109 -2.18 -22.54 -14.91
CA TYR A 109 -2.21 -21.58 -16.00
C TYR A 109 -3.36 -20.59 -15.81
N LEU A 110 -3.06 -19.29 -15.76
CA LEU A 110 -4.02 -18.23 -15.46
C LEU A 110 -4.55 -17.51 -16.70
N GLY A 111 -3.94 -17.74 -17.87
CA GLY A 111 -4.33 -17.10 -19.12
C GLY A 111 -3.28 -16.13 -19.64
N SER A 112 -3.74 -15.15 -20.42
CA SER A 112 -2.90 -14.10 -20.97
C SER A 112 -3.07 -12.79 -20.19
N ALA A 113 -2.07 -11.92 -20.27
CA ALA A 113 -2.08 -10.59 -19.68
C ALA A 113 -1.56 -9.54 -20.66
N GLN A 114 -1.84 -8.28 -20.36
CA GLN A 114 -1.35 -7.12 -21.08
C GLN A 114 -0.61 -6.20 -20.11
N VAL A 115 0.45 -5.56 -20.59
CA VAL A 115 1.17 -4.55 -19.80
C VAL A 115 0.25 -3.35 -19.60
N SER A 116 -0.05 -3.01 -18.35
CA SER A 116 -0.82 -1.82 -17.98
C SER A 116 0.09 -0.64 -17.63
N GLN A 117 1.15 -0.90 -16.89
CA GLN A 117 2.10 0.12 -16.43
C GLN A 117 3.52 -0.46 -16.36
N VAL A 118 4.51 0.39 -16.65
CA VAL A 118 5.92 0.04 -16.48
C VAL A 118 6.68 1.17 -15.78
N GLY A 119 7.35 0.83 -14.69
CA GLY A 119 8.35 1.67 -14.03
C GLY A 119 9.75 1.35 -14.55
N THR A 120 10.54 2.41 -14.80
CA THR A 120 11.95 2.26 -15.18
C THR A 120 12.83 3.27 -14.45
N SER A 121 14.08 2.88 -14.19
CA SER A 121 15.15 3.74 -13.70
C SER A 121 16.38 3.49 -14.55
N ASP A 122 16.94 4.55 -15.14
CA ASP A 122 18.09 4.47 -16.07
C ASP A 122 17.92 3.44 -17.21
N GLY A 123 16.68 3.28 -17.70
CA GLY A 123 16.34 2.32 -18.76
C GLY A 123 16.24 0.86 -18.31
N VAL A 124 16.36 0.59 -17.00
CA VAL A 124 16.15 -0.73 -16.41
C VAL A 124 14.74 -0.79 -15.81
N LEU A 125 14.01 -1.87 -16.07
CA LEU A 125 12.70 -2.12 -15.46
C LEU A 125 12.82 -2.18 -13.93
N THR A 126 12.08 -1.35 -13.21
CA THR A 126 11.97 -1.38 -11.74
C THR A 126 10.74 -2.15 -11.31
N ASP A 127 9.65 -2.00 -12.04
CA ASP A 127 8.36 -2.63 -11.79
C ASP A 127 7.54 -2.68 -13.08
N CYS A 128 6.66 -3.66 -13.20
CA CYS A 128 5.73 -3.78 -14.31
C CYS A 128 4.42 -4.38 -13.81
N GLU A 129 3.31 -3.73 -14.14
CA GLU A 129 1.97 -4.18 -13.86
C GLU A 129 1.38 -4.83 -15.12
N LEU A 130 0.83 -6.02 -14.94
CA LEU A 130 0.23 -6.84 -15.99
C LEU A 130 -1.22 -7.11 -15.64
N LEU A 131 -2.14 -6.64 -16.48
CA LEU A 131 -3.57 -6.87 -16.34
C LEU A 131 -3.96 -8.18 -17.04
N LEU A 132 -4.52 -9.12 -16.28
CA LEU A 132 -5.08 -10.37 -16.78
C LEU A 132 -6.27 -10.08 -17.69
N GLU A 133 -6.36 -10.79 -18.83
CA GLU A 133 -7.50 -10.67 -19.74
C GLU A 133 -8.82 -11.16 -19.12
N SER A 134 -8.74 -11.95 -18.06
CA SER A 134 -9.88 -12.47 -17.32
C SER A 134 -9.56 -12.48 -15.83
N PRO A 135 -10.31 -11.70 -15.01
CA PRO A 135 -10.11 -11.67 -13.56
C PRO A 135 -10.25 -13.05 -12.93
N LEU A 136 -9.40 -13.33 -11.95
CA LEU A 136 -9.44 -14.54 -11.15
C LEU A 136 -10.69 -14.56 -10.27
N THR A 137 -11.29 -15.74 -10.12
CA THR A 137 -12.27 -15.96 -9.06
C THR A 137 -11.58 -15.92 -7.70
N ARG A 138 -12.33 -15.63 -6.64
CA ARG A 138 -11.81 -15.61 -5.26
C ARG A 138 -11.12 -16.93 -4.89
N ASP A 139 -11.73 -18.07 -5.25
CA ASP A 139 -11.15 -19.39 -5.00
C ASP A 139 -9.81 -19.59 -5.71
N LEU A 140 -9.63 -19.06 -6.92
CA LEU A 140 -8.36 -19.13 -7.63
C LEU A 140 -7.33 -18.18 -7.03
N LEU A 141 -7.75 -16.96 -6.67
CA LEU A 141 -6.90 -15.98 -6.00
C LEU A 141 -6.38 -16.54 -4.66
N ASP A 142 -7.25 -17.16 -3.85
CA ASP A 142 -6.89 -17.83 -2.59
C ASP A 142 -6.01 -19.07 -2.79
N ARG A 143 -5.95 -19.65 -3.99
CA ARG A 143 -5.03 -20.75 -4.28
C ARG A 143 -3.64 -20.26 -4.67
N VAL A 144 -3.53 -19.17 -5.42
CA VAL A 144 -2.24 -18.62 -5.90
C VAL A 144 -1.61 -17.62 -4.93
N ARG A 145 -2.44 -17.00 -4.10
CA ARG A 145 -2.07 -16.14 -2.97
C ARG A 145 -2.77 -16.67 -1.73
N PRO A 146 -2.39 -17.84 -1.21
CA PRO A 146 -3.02 -18.39 -0.03
C PRO A 146 -3.00 -17.34 1.08
N PRO A 147 -4.16 -17.00 1.67
CA PRO A 147 -4.13 -16.19 2.86
C PRO A 147 -3.19 -16.88 3.83
N ARG A 148 -2.36 -16.12 4.54
CA ARG A 148 -1.52 -16.72 5.57
C ARG A 148 -2.42 -17.62 6.42
N PRO A 149 -2.03 -18.90 6.66
CA PRO A 149 -2.88 -19.83 7.41
C PRO A 149 -3.33 -19.09 8.65
N PRO A 150 -4.64 -19.09 8.96
CA PRO A 150 -5.23 -18.12 9.89
C PRO A 150 -4.36 -18.09 11.11
N LEU A 151 -3.57 -17.03 11.18
CA LEU A 151 -2.92 -16.69 12.42
C LEU A 151 -4.09 -16.56 13.40
N PRO A 152 -3.98 -17.08 14.63
CA PRO A 152 -5.06 -16.86 15.60
C PRO A 152 -5.45 -15.37 15.55
N PRO A 153 -6.74 -15.00 15.71
CA PRO A 153 -7.20 -13.60 15.61
C PRO A 153 -6.38 -12.57 16.42
N LEU A 154 -5.56 -13.07 17.36
CA LEU A 154 -4.53 -12.39 18.14
C LEU A 154 -3.36 -11.79 17.35
N ASP A 155 -3.12 -12.19 16.10
CA ASP A 155 -1.90 -11.79 15.36
C ASP A 155 -2.12 -10.64 14.36
N LEU A 156 -3.37 -10.28 14.04
CA LEU A 156 -3.65 -9.00 13.38
C LEU A 156 -3.59 -7.86 14.40
N PRO A 157 -3.12 -6.66 14.01
CA PRO A 157 -3.17 -5.49 14.88
C PRO A 157 -4.60 -5.25 15.37
N GLY A 158 -4.83 -5.34 16.68
CA GLY A 158 -6.15 -5.17 17.28
C GLY A 158 -6.62 -3.71 17.30
N VAL A 159 -7.89 -3.51 17.69
CA VAL A 159 -8.51 -2.17 17.85
C VAL A 159 -8.61 -1.71 19.31
N GLU A 160 -8.00 -2.43 20.25
CA GLU A 160 -8.08 -2.15 21.69
C GLU A 160 -7.57 -0.75 22.06
N TRP A 161 -6.61 -0.22 21.30
CA TRP A 161 -6.07 1.13 21.47
C TRP A 161 -7.13 2.23 21.40
N LEU A 162 -8.29 1.98 20.74
CA LEU A 162 -9.42 2.90 20.69
C LEU A 162 -9.91 3.30 22.09
N ARG A 163 -9.81 2.41 23.08
CA ARG A 163 -10.22 2.69 24.47
C ARG A 163 -9.42 3.83 25.12
N HIS A 164 -8.23 4.12 24.59
CA HIS A 164 -7.31 5.13 25.12
C HIS A 164 -7.45 6.50 24.44
N VAL A 165 -8.07 6.59 23.25
CA VAL A 165 -8.07 7.81 22.40
C VAL A 165 -8.64 9.06 23.10
N ASN A 166 -9.67 8.90 23.94
CA ASN A 166 -10.31 10.01 24.65
C ASN A 166 -9.69 10.32 26.03
N GLY A 167 -8.64 9.59 26.44
CA GLY A 167 -8.04 9.75 27.77
C GLY A 167 -6.51 9.75 27.73
N ASP A 168 -5.91 8.64 27.33
CA ASP A 168 -4.46 8.46 27.25
C ASP A 168 -4.02 8.30 25.79
N ARG A 169 -3.96 9.43 25.07
CA ARG A 169 -3.57 9.43 23.65
C ARG A 169 -2.14 8.95 23.42
N ALA A 170 -1.27 9.07 24.41
CA ALA A 170 0.07 8.49 24.37
C ALA A 170 -0.01 6.96 24.31
N ALA A 171 -0.79 6.33 25.19
CA ALA A 171 -1.01 4.87 25.14
C ALA A 171 -1.69 4.43 23.83
N ALA A 172 -2.67 5.19 23.34
CA ALA A 172 -3.33 4.90 22.06
C ALA A 172 -2.33 4.87 20.89
N LEU A 173 -1.47 5.89 20.79
CA LEU A 173 -0.43 5.96 19.76
C LEU A 173 0.57 4.80 19.88
N ASP A 174 1.02 4.49 21.10
CA ASP A 174 1.98 3.42 21.36
C ASP A 174 1.45 2.04 20.94
N GLU A 175 0.22 1.72 21.35
CA GLU A 175 -0.44 0.45 21.03
C GLU A 175 -0.72 0.33 19.52
N PHE A 176 -1.23 1.39 18.89
CA PHE A 176 -1.47 1.40 17.43
C PHE A 176 -0.17 1.19 16.64
N VAL A 177 0.86 2.01 16.91
CA VAL A 177 2.13 1.96 16.17
C VAL A 177 2.83 0.63 16.38
N THR A 178 2.84 0.11 17.60
CA THR A 178 3.48 -1.18 17.92
C THR A 178 2.76 -2.35 17.25
N GLY A 179 1.43 -2.28 17.14
CA GLY A 179 0.64 -3.27 16.42
C GLY A 179 0.84 -3.20 14.90
N TRP A 180 0.79 -2.00 14.33
CA TRP A 180 0.80 -1.79 12.87
C TRP A 180 2.18 -1.95 12.25
N TYR A 181 3.21 -1.35 12.84
CA TYR A 181 4.55 -1.30 12.27
C TYR A 181 5.47 -2.34 12.95
N PRO A 182 6.00 -3.31 12.20
CA PRO A 182 6.92 -4.29 12.76
C PRO A 182 8.22 -3.61 13.20
N ALA A 183 8.79 -4.09 14.30
CA ALA A 183 10.10 -3.60 14.75
C ALA A 183 11.21 -4.11 13.83
N VAL A 184 12.09 -3.22 13.39
CA VAL A 184 13.33 -3.54 12.68
C VAL A 184 14.53 -3.45 13.63
N ALA A 185 15.68 -3.99 13.21
CA ALA A 185 16.93 -3.84 13.96
C ALA A 185 17.26 -2.35 14.16
N GLU A 186 17.72 -2.00 15.37
CA GLU A 186 17.91 -0.61 15.79
C GLU A 186 18.83 0.14 14.82
N SER A 187 18.32 1.26 14.27
CA SER A 187 19.15 2.27 13.63
C SER A 187 19.85 3.11 14.70
N PRO A 188 21.05 3.66 14.44
CA PRO A 188 21.75 4.50 15.42
C PRO A 188 20.89 5.71 15.81
N SER A 189 20.58 5.81 17.11
CA SER A 189 19.76 6.87 17.70
C SER A 189 20.40 8.24 17.49
N THR A 190 19.63 9.18 16.95
CA THR A 190 19.91 10.62 17.03
C THR A 190 19.03 11.19 18.13
N HIS A 191 19.60 11.35 19.32
CA HIS A 191 18.90 12.01 20.42
C HIS A 191 18.51 13.45 20.03
N PRO A 192 17.24 13.86 20.21
CA PRO A 192 16.83 15.23 19.91
C PRO A 192 17.60 16.22 20.81
N VAL A 193 18.12 17.27 20.19
CA VAL A 193 19.01 18.28 20.82
C VAL A 193 18.22 19.39 21.54
N SER A 194 16.92 19.53 21.28
CA SER A 194 16.04 20.59 21.83
C SER A 194 14.91 20.03 22.70
N PRO A 195 14.32 20.83 23.61
CA PRO A 195 13.08 20.44 24.26
C PRO A 195 12.01 20.31 23.18
N LEU A 196 11.45 19.10 23.05
CA LEU A 196 10.33 18.83 22.16
C LEU A 196 9.11 18.45 23.02
N PRO A 197 7.89 18.79 22.57
CA PRO A 197 6.67 18.35 23.24
C PRO A 197 6.65 16.84 23.48
N GLY A 198 5.96 16.41 24.54
CA GLY A 198 5.92 15.01 24.97
C GLY A 198 5.49 14.04 23.87
N GLY A 199 4.50 14.44 23.06
CA GLY A 199 4.01 13.64 21.93
C GLY A 199 5.08 13.35 20.87
N LEU A 200 5.80 14.37 20.40
CA LEU A 200 6.89 14.18 19.42
C LEU A 200 8.03 13.33 20.00
N ARG A 201 8.40 13.55 21.28
CA ARG A 201 9.41 12.69 21.94
C ARG A 201 8.97 11.24 22.05
N GLN A 202 7.68 10.97 22.18
CA GLN A 202 7.17 9.61 22.16
C GLN A 202 7.23 9.00 20.77
N LEU A 203 6.79 9.72 19.74
CA LEU A 203 6.85 9.25 18.36
C LEU A 203 8.30 8.93 17.95
N TYR A 204 9.27 9.80 18.27
CA TYR A 204 10.67 9.53 17.95
C TYR A 204 11.23 8.29 18.67
N ARG A 205 10.83 8.02 19.92
CA ARG A 205 11.19 6.77 20.61
C ARG A 205 10.62 5.54 19.91
N LEU A 206 9.39 5.63 19.39
CA LEU A 206 8.81 4.55 18.57
C LEU A 206 9.58 4.38 17.26
N ALA A 207 9.97 5.49 16.63
CA ALA A 207 10.70 5.52 15.38
C ALA A 207 12.09 4.87 15.45
N GLU A 208 12.75 4.86 16.61
CA GLU A 208 14.06 4.19 16.80
C GLU A 208 14.04 2.71 16.37
N LYS A 209 12.90 2.04 16.52
CA LYS A 209 12.69 0.64 16.12
C LYS A 209 11.77 0.50 14.90
N ARG A 210 11.11 1.57 14.48
CA ARG A 210 10.03 1.58 13.48
C ARG A 210 10.11 2.86 12.65
N PRO A 211 11.14 3.04 11.81
CA PRO A 211 11.36 4.31 11.11
C PRO A 211 10.18 4.73 10.23
N GLU A 212 9.41 3.78 9.71
CA GLU A 212 8.20 4.01 8.90
C GLU A 212 7.09 4.77 9.65
N VAL A 213 7.11 4.81 10.99
CA VAL A 213 6.15 5.60 11.78
C VAL A 213 6.26 7.10 11.50
N LEU A 214 7.41 7.56 10.97
CA LEU A 214 7.60 8.94 10.55
C LEU A 214 6.93 9.23 9.19
N GLY A 215 6.31 8.24 8.55
CA GLY A 215 5.49 8.39 7.35
C GLY A 215 6.24 8.09 6.05
N VAL A 216 5.45 7.67 5.05
CA VAL A 216 5.89 7.32 3.69
C VAL A 216 5.34 8.33 2.68
N GLN A 217 4.06 8.66 2.77
CA GLN A 217 3.41 9.68 1.93
C GLN A 217 3.66 11.08 2.49
N ASN A 218 3.31 11.35 3.73
CA ASN A 218 3.78 12.54 4.42
C ASN A 218 4.95 12.17 5.31
N ARG A 219 5.64 13.17 5.85
CA ARG A 219 6.80 12.94 6.71
C ARG A 219 6.74 13.80 7.95
N ILE A 220 6.84 13.17 9.11
CA ILE A 220 7.36 13.83 10.31
C ILE A 220 8.87 13.85 10.18
N LEU A 221 9.45 15.05 10.17
CA LEU A 221 10.89 15.24 10.02
C LEU A 221 11.63 14.56 11.16
N PRO A 222 12.71 13.80 10.87
CA PRO A 222 13.64 13.34 11.89
C PRO A 222 14.14 14.50 12.74
N ALA A 223 14.47 14.25 14.01
CA ALA A 223 14.90 15.29 14.94
C ALA A 223 16.05 16.19 14.43
N PRO A 224 17.06 15.70 13.70
CA PRO A 224 18.12 16.53 13.11
C PRO A 224 17.65 17.49 12.01
N ASP A 225 16.51 17.19 11.37
CA ASP A 225 15.99 17.92 10.21
C ASP A 225 14.93 18.96 10.61
N LEU A 226 14.59 19.00 11.90
CA LEU A 226 13.72 20.03 12.47
C LEU A 226 14.35 21.41 12.32
N HIS A 227 13.54 22.36 11.87
CA HIS A 227 13.97 23.73 11.65
C HIS A 227 12.82 24.68 11.94
N THR A 228 13.14 25.94 12.24
CA THR A 228 12.13 26.98 12.29
C THR A 228 11.83 27.50 10.89
N ASP A 229 10.65 28.07 10.71
CA ASP A 229 10.36 28.85 9.51
C ASP A 229 11.26 30.09 9.40
N HIS A 230 11.11 30.83 8.29
CA HIS A 230 11.95 31.98 7.96
C HIS A 230 11.85 33.14 8.98
N LEU A 231 10.79 33.19 9.79
CA LEU A 231 10.60 34.17 10.85
C LEU A 231 11.16 33.68 12.20
N GLY A 232 11.43 32.39 12.35
CA GLY A 232 11.89 31.80 13.60
C GLY A 232 10.76 31.59 14.62
N GLU A 233 9.50 31.71 14.20
CA GLU A 233 8.33 31.71 15.08
C GLU A 233 7.62 30.35 15.12
N MET A 234 7.82 29.53 14.09
CA MET A 234 7.17 28.24 13.94
C MET A 234 8.21 27.14 13.75
N LEU A 235 8.15 26.07 14.56
CA LEU A 235 8.95 24.87 14.38
C LEU A 235 8.26 23.96 13.36
N VAL A 236 8.84 23.82 12.18
CA VAL A 236 8.38 22.89 11.15
C VAL A 236 8.81 21.49 11.56
N PHE A 237 7.83 20.60 11.73
CA PHE A 237 8.07 19.23 12.15
C PHE A 237 7.46 18.20 11.21
N GLY A 238 6.54 18.60 10.32
CA GLY A 238 5.95 17.72 9.33
C GLY A 238 5.82 18.38 7.97
N VAL A 239 5.92 17.58 6.91
CA VAL A 239 5.82 18.02 5.50
C VAL A 239 5.09 16.99 4.65
N GLU A 240 4.44 17.44 3.59
CA GLU A 240 3.95 16.57 2.51
C GLU A 240 5.09 16.16 1.57
N ASN A 241 5.04 14.97 0.96
CA ASN A 241 6.14 14.44 0.14
C ASN A 241 6.45 15.23 -1.14
N GLN A 242 5.50 15.97 -1.69
CA GLN A 242 5.67 16.79 -2.89
C GLN A 242 5.92 18.27 -2.57
N GLY A 243 5.95 18.63 -1.28
CA GLY A 243 6.19 19.99 -0.81
C GLY A 243 4.98 20.92 -0.94
N GLY A 244 3.76 20.38 -1.00
CA GLY A 244 2.54 21.18 -1.08
C GLY A 244 2.24 21.95 0.22
N PHE A 245 2.50 21.34 1.37
CA PHE A 245 2.21 21.93 2.67
C PHE A 245 3.11 21.42 3.79
N SER A 246 3.02 22.08 4.95
CA SER A 246 3.75 21.72 6.16
C SER A 246 2.89 21.82 7.42
N TRP A 247 3.30 21.08 8.44
CA TRP A 247 2.79 21.21 9.80
C TRP A 247 3.87 21.76 10.72
N SER A 248 3.44 22.68 11.56
CA SER A 248 4.31 23.39 12.47
C SER A 248 3.71 23.56 13.85
N LEU A 249 4.59 23.78 14.82
CA LEU A 249 4.26 24.15 16.19
C LEU A 249 4.68 25.58 16.41
N GLN A 250 3.96 26.31 17.25
CA GLN A 250 4.47 27.60 17.71
C GLN A 250 5.80 27.37 18.46
N TRP A 251 6.86 28.03 18.00
CA TRP A 251 8.18 27.93 18.59
C TRP A 251 8.36 28.99 19.66
N THR A 252 8.52 28.54 20.90
CA THR A 252 8.83 29.41 22.04
C THR A 252 10.03 28.86 22.79
N LEU A 253 10.83 29.76 23.37
CA LEU A 253 11.95 29.39 24.25
C LEU A 253 11.50 29.08 25.69
N ASP A 254 10.22 29.33 26.00
CA ASP A 254 9.59 29.04 27.29
C ASP A 254 9.12 27.58 27.39
N GLU A 255 8.56 27.16 28.53
CA GLU A 255 7.97 25.82 28.66
C GLU A 255 6.89 25.60 27.58
N HIS A 256 7.04 24.51 26.82
CA HIS A 256 6.03 24.12 25.83
C HIS A 256 4.70 23.81 26.50
N GLU A 257 3.62 24.19 25.83
CA GLU A 257 2.30 23.64 26.13
C GLU A 257 2.38 22.09 26.13
N ALA A 258 1.71 21.46 27.09
CA ALA A 258 1.79 20.02 27.26
C ALA A 258 1.30 19.25 26.01
N ASP A 259 0.28 19.80 25.34
CA ASP A 259 -0.30 19.26 24.11
C ASP A 259 -0.61 20.40 23.13
N PRO A 260 0.39 20.89 22.38
CA PRO A 260 0.30 22.13 21.64
C PRO A 260 -0.63 22.02 20.42
N THR A 261 -1.17 23.17 19.99
CA THR A 261 -1.90 23.29 18.72
C THR A 261 -0.97 23.11 17.53
N ILE A 262 -1.42 22.35 16.53
CA ILE A 262 -0.71 22.18 15.25
C ILE A 262 -1.22 23.21 14.26
N TRP A 263 -0.28 23.81 13.53
CA TRP A 263 -0.57 24.78 12.49
C TRP A 263 -0.21 24.21 11.13
N PHE A 264 -1.24 24.07 10.30
CA PHE A 264 -1.16 23.67 8.91
C PHE A 264 -0.90 24.90 8.03
N ARG A 265 0.03 24.80 7.08
CA ARG A 265 0.31 25.86 6.09
C ARG A 265 0.53 25.26 4.71
N GLU A 266 -0.31 25.63 3.75
CA GLU A 266 -0.13 25.36 2.32
C GLU A 266 0.66 26.52 1.68
N PHE A 267 1.79 26.23 1.05
CA PHE A 267 2.68 27.24 0.44
C PHE A 267 2.87 28.53 1.30
N ASP A 268 2.52 29.69 0.74
CA ASP A 268 2.63 31.02 1.34
C ASP A 268 1.31 31.50 1.98
N GLU A 269 0.36 30.60 2.22
CA GLU A 269 -0.92 30.95 2.84
C GLU A 269 -0.82 31.17 4.36
N GLU A 270 -1.85 31.82 4.91
CA GLU A 270 -1.97 32.00 6.35
C GLU A 270 -2.14 30.64 7.06
N PRO A 271 -1.40 30.37 8.15
CA PRO A 271 -1.55 29.13 8.89
C PRO A 271 -2.97 28.92 9.42
N ILE A 272 -3.47 27.71 9.26
CA ILE A 272 -4.77 27.27 9.78
C ILE A 272 -4.50 26.26 10.89
N ALA A 273 -5.19 26.40 12.02
CA ALA A 273 -5.08 25.42 13.09
C ALA A 273 -5.71 24.08 12.69
N GLU A 274 -5.00 22.99 12.92
CA GLU A 274 -5.60 21.65 12.89
C GLU A 274 -6.65 21.51 13.99
N LYS A 275 -7.62 20.62 13.76
CA LYS A 275 -8.72 20.45 14.73
C LYS A 275 -8.28 19.72 15.99
N GLU A 276 -7.36 18.76 15.89
CA GLU A 276 -6.78 18.09 17.07
C GLU A 276 -5.46 18.75 17.48
N PRO A 277 -5.17 18.85 18.80
CA PRO A 277 -3.83 19.18 19.27
C PRO A 277 -2.85 18.03 18.94
N LEU A 278 -1.56 18.26 19.14
CA LEU A 278 -0.47 17.36 18.77
C LEU A 278 -0.76 15.88 19.07
N SER A 279 -1.23 15.56 20.28
CA SER A 279 -1.50 14.16 20.68
C SER A 279 -2.54 13.46 19.81
N GLY A 280 -3.60 14.16 19.42
CA GLY A 280 -4.64 13.62 18.53
C GLY A 280 -4.18 13.62 17.09
N PHE A 281 -3.50 14.69 16.67
CA PHE A 281 -2.89 14.81 15.35
C PHE A 281 -1.91 13.66 15.06
N LEU A 282 -1.06 13.29 16.01
CA LEU A 282 -0.09 12.20 15.82
C LEU A 282 -0.77 10.84 15.58
N ILE A 283 -1.91 10.57 16.24
CA ILE A 283 -2.71 9.38 15.97
C ILE A 283 -3.29 9.45 14.55
N GLN A 284 -3.84 10.60 14.14
CA GLN A 284 -4.39 10.79 12.79
C GLN A 284 -3.34 10.67 11.70
N PHE A 285 -2.17 11.27 11.91
CA PHE A 285 -1.02 11.15 11.02
C PHE A 285 -0.64 9.68 10.85
N SER A 286 -0.47 8.94 11.96
CA SER A 286 -0.15 7.51 11.89
C SER A 286 -1.24 6.69 11.21
N LEU A 287 -2.53 7.00 11.40
CA LEU A 287 -3.64 6.34 10.69
C LEU A 287 -3.64 6.66 9.19
N PHE A 288 -3.38 7.92 8.82
CA PHE A 288 -3.29 8.35 7.44
C PHE A 288 -2.16 7.61 6.72
N GLU A 289 -0.95 7.63 7.29
CA GLU A 289 0.22 6.93 6.76
C GLU A 289 0.03 5.41 6.74
N ALA A 290 -0.63 4.83 7.74
CA ALA A 290 -1.01 3.43 7.75
C ALA A 290 -1.94 3.06 6.59
N SER A 291 -2.97 3.87 6.33
CA SER A 291 -3.90 3.62 5.22
C SER A 291 -3.24 3.79 3.85
N MET A 292 -2.46 4.86 3.66
CA MET A 292 -1.87 5.22 2.37
C MET A 292 -0.62 4.40 2.04
N GLY A 293 0.16 4.02 3.05
CA GLY A 293 1.42 3.28 2.92
C GLY A 293 1.30 1.77 3.07
N ALA A 294 0.08 1.23 3.22
CA ALA A 294 -0.13 -0.20 3.36
C ALA A 294 0.24 -0.99 2.10
N GLY A 295 0.72 -2.22 2.30
CA GLY A 295 1.02 -3.14 1.20
C GLY A 295 -0.22 -3.69 0.49
N TYR A 296 -1.37 -3.76 1.19
CA TYR A 296 -2.64 -4.23 0.65
C TYR A 296 -3.67 -3.11 0.70
N LEU A 297 -4.30 -2.83 -0.44
CA LEU A 297 -5.20 -1.70 -0.62
C LEU A 297 -6.59 -2.13 -1.10
N ALA A 298 -7.59 -1.35 -0.68
CA ALA A 298 -8.91 -1.36 -1.29
C ALA A 298 -9.32 0.09 -1.60
N LEU A 299 -9.41 0.40 -2.89
CA LEU A 299 -9.62 1.74 -3.43
C LEU A 299 -10.92 1.78 -4.23
N PRO A 300 -12.00 2.34 -3.67
CA PRO A 300 -13.21 2.58 -4.44
C PRO A 300 -13.02 3.79 -5.38
N PRO A 301 -13.91 3.98 -6.37
CA PRO A 301 -14.11 5.28 -7.01
C PRO A 301 -14.67 6.28 -5.99
N ARG A 302 -14.94 7.51 -6.43
CA ARG A 302 -15.66 8.47 -5.59
C ARG A 302 -17.01 7.89 -5.15
N LEU A 303 -17.29 8.06 -3.87
CA LEU A 303 -18.43 7.49 -3.20
C LEU A 303 -19.48 8.57 -2.90
N THR A 304 -20.72 8.14 -2.85
CA THR A 304 -21.83 8.89 -2.26
C THR A 304 -21.91 8.61 -0.75
N ALA A 305 -22.55 9.50 0.02
CA ALA A 305 -22.74 9.28 1.46
C ALA A 305 -23.37 7.90 1.80
N PRO A 306 -24.43 7.41 1.13
CA PRO A 306 -24.97 6.08 1.40
C PRO A 306 -24.00 4.92 1.10
N GLN A 307 -23.05 5.10 0.18
CA GLN A 307 -22.01 4.11 -0.06
C GLN A 307 -20.97 4.12 1.06
N VAL A 308 -20.59 5.31 1.56
CA VAL A 308 -19.71 5.45 2.73
C VAL A 308 -20.35 4.79 3.96
N ASP A 309 -21.64 5.02 4.21
CA ASP A 309 -22.36 4.41 5.34
C ASP A 309 -22.32 2.87 5.28
N ARG A 310 -22.52 2.29 4.10
CA ARG A 310 -22.44 0.83 3.91
C ARG A 310 -21.02 0.31 4.09
N LEU A 311 -20.04 1.01 3.52
CA LEU A 311 -18.64 0.63 3.56
C LEU A 311 -18.08 0.67 4.99
N THR A 312 -18.52 1.65 5.78
CA THR A 312 -18.05 1.86 7.16
C THR A 312 -18.84 1.07 8.21
N GLN A 313 -19.95 0.42 7.84
CA GLN A 313 -20.83 -0.28 8.77
C GLN A 313 -20.15 -1.38 9.60
N ALA A 314 -19.15 -2.05 9.02
CA ALA A 314 -18.39 -3.11 9.68
C ALA A 314 -17.13 -2.61 10.42
N LEU A 315 -16.88 -1.30 10.42
CA LEU A 315 -15.68 -0.67 10.96
C LEU A 315 -16.00 0.20 12.18
N HIS A 316 -14.99 0.48 12.98
CA HIS A 316 -15.08 1.37 14.14
C HIS A 316 -14.61 2.77 13.77
N LEU A 317 -15.47 3.78 13.94
CA LEU A 317 -15.07 5.18 13.82
C LEU A 317 -14.07 5.54 14.92
N VAL A 318 -12.94 6.14 14.54
CA VAL A 318 -11.96 6.69 15.49
C VAL A 318 -12.53 8.00 16.07
N PRO A 319 -12.65 8.14 17.41
CA PRO A 319 -13.35 9.27 18.02
C PRO A 319 -12.47 10.52 18.13
N LEU A 320 -11.97 11.02 16.99
CA LEU A 320 -11.21 12.26 16.87
C LEU A 320 -11.96 13.23 15.94
N ARG A 321 -11.71 14.55 16.09
CA ARG A 321 -12.22 15.55 15.15
C ARG A 321 -11.61 15.33 13.76
N PRO A 322 -12.22 15.82 12.67
CA PRO A 322 -11.71 15.58 11.32
C PRO A 322 -10.25 16.03 11.15
N PHE A 323 -9.45 15.23 10.45
CA PHE A 323 -8.09 15.54 10.03
C PHE A 323 -8.12 16.43 8.78
N LEU A 324 -7.11 17.29 8.65
CA LEU A 324 -6.93 18.32 7.61
C LEU A 324 -8.02 19.42 7.61
N PRO A 325 -7.64 20.70 7.53
CA PRO A 325 -8.60 21.80 7.54
C PRO A 325 -9.45 21.93 6.26
N TRP A 326 -8.94 21.56 5.08
CA TRP A 326 -9.67 21.73 3.80
C TRP A 326 -10.45 20.49 3.33
N ALA A 327 -10.03 19.30 3.74
CA ALA A 327 -10.69 18.05 3.39
C ALA A 327 -11.05 17.30 4.67
N SER A 328 -12.33 17.34 5.06
CA SER A 328 -12.79 16.78 6.32
C SER A 328 -12.61 15.26 6.36
N THR A 329 -11.50 14.81 6.94
CA THR A 329 -11.09 13.40 6.91
C THR A 329 -11.40 12.68 8.21
N HIS A 330 -12.11 11.56 8.14
CA HIS A 330 -12.42 10.67 9.26
C HIS A 330 -11.76 9.32 9.07
N PHE A 331 -11.41 8.66 10.18
CA PHE A 331 -10.77 7.34 10.16
C PHE A 331 -11.69 6.27 10.73
N TYR A 332 -11.68 5.11 10.08
CA TYR A 332 -12.42 3.91 10.44
C TYR A 332 -11.46 2.73 10.51
N VAL A 333 -11.62 1.86 11.50
CA VAL A 333 -10.66 0.77 11.73
C VAL A 333 -11.34 -0.56 12.03
N ALA A 334 -10.67 -1.64 11.64
CA ALA A 334 -10.93 -3.01 12.06
C ALA A 334 -9.57 -3.70 12.30
N PRO A 335 -9.53 -4.93 12.85
CA PRO A 335 -8.25 -5.61 13.06
C PRO A 335 -7.42 -5.70 11.78
N GLY A 336 -6.21 -5.12 11.79
CA GLY A 336 -5.30 -5.05 10.64
C GLY A 336 -5.76 -4.17 9.47
N LEU A 337 -6.77 -3.31 9.64
CA LEU A 337 -7.35 -2.46 8.61
C LEU A 337 -7.53 -1.02 9.10
N VAL A 338 -7.02 -0.05 8.33
CA VAL A 338 -7.30 1.38 8.51
C VAL A 338 -7.88 1.93 7.22
N MET A 339 -9.00 2.63 7.33
CA MET A 339 -9.62 3.35 6.24
C MET A 339 -9.76 4.82 6.61
N HIS A 340 -9.40 5.71 5.70
CA HIS A 340 -9.80 7.11 5.81
C HIS A 340 -10.85 7.45 4.76
N VAL A 341 -11.75 8.36 5.12
CA VAL A 341 -12.77 8.92 4.23
C VAL A 341 -12.70 10.44 4.33
N SER A 342 -12.46 11.09 3.21
CA SER A 342 -12.34 12.55 3.08
C SER A 342 -13.45 13.12 2.20
N THR A 343 -13.79 14.38 2.44
CA THR A 343 -14.72 15.15 1.60
C THR A 343 -14.40 16.64 1.74
N GLU A 344 -14.43 17.38 0.63
CA GLU A 344 -14.23 18.84 0.60
C GLU A 344 -15.57 19.58 0.69
N ASP A 345 -16.62 19.06 0.06
CA ASP A 345 -17.93 19.71 -0.09
C ASP A 345 -19.08 18.99 0.65
N GLY A 346 -18.85 17.77 1.12
CA GLY A 346 -19.86 16.90 1.73
C GLY A 346 -20.76 16.17 0.75
N GLU A 347 -20.51 16.27 -0.57
CA GLU A 347 -21.30 15.64 -1.62
C GLU A 347 -20.60 14.39 -2.17
N GLU A 348 -19.31 14.51 -2.50
CA GLU A 348 -18.47 13.40 -2.95
C GLU A 348 -17.45 13.02 -1.88
N PHE A 349 -17.19 11.72 -1.77
CA PHE A 349 -16.29 11.16 -0.77
C PHE A 349 -15.18 10.37 -1.44
N GLU A 350 -13.95 10.63 -1.02
CA GLU A 350 -12.80 9.81 -1.36
C GLU A 350 -12.51 8.89 -0.17
N ALA A 351 -12.26 7.61 -0.45
CA ALA A 351 -11.95 6.64 0.57
C ALA A 351 -10.71 5.85 0.17
N TRP A 352 -9.89 5.53 1.17
CA TRP A 352 -8.69 4.74 1.00
C TRP A 352 -8.56 3.77 2.16
N ALA A 353 -8.57 2.48 1.87
CA ALA A 353 -8.37 1.43 2.86
C ALA A 353 -7.01 0.77 2.66
N GLY A 354 -6.22 0.72 3.73
CA GLY A 354 -4.95 0.02 3.81
C GLY A 354 -4.99 -1.07 4.85
N ALA A 355 -4.36 -2.20 4.57
CA ALA A 355 -4.31 -3.36 5.46
C ALA A 355 -2.91 -3.91 5.65
N THR A 356 -2.64 -4.49 6.82
CA THR A 356 -1.38 -5.18 7.13
C THR A 356 -1.30 -6.59 6.55
N ASP A 357 -2.45 -7.17 6.23
CA ASP A 357 -2.59 -8.48 5.62
C ASP A 357 -3.78 -8.45 4.67
N ARG A 358 -3.69 -9.15 3.55
CA ARG A 358 -4.75 -9.28 2.56
C ARG A 358 -6.09 -9.65 3.18
N SER A 359 -6.10 -10.62 4.11
CA SER A 359 -7.32 -11.12 4.74
C SER A 359 -8.05 -10.09 5.61
N ALA A 360 -7.36 -9.03 6.06
CA ALA A 360 -7.97 -7.95 6.84
C ALA A 360 -8.91 -7.07 6.00
N LEU A 361 -8.88 -7.17 4.66
CA LEU A 361 -9.83 -6.52 3.76
C LEU A 361 -11.19 -7.25 3.67
N ALA A 362 -11.31 -8.45 4.25
CA ALA A 362 -12.54 -9.25 4.20
C ALA A 362 -13.83 -8.50 4.61
N PRO A 363 -13.84 -7.59 5.62
CA PRO A 363 -15.04 -6.81 5.96
C PRO A 363 -15.59 -5.96 4.82
N LEU A 364 -14.78 -5.64 3.81
CA LEU A 364 -15.14 -4.79 2.68
C LEU A 364 -15.59 -5.59 1.45
N ALA A 365 -15.30 -6.90 1.40
CA ALA A 365 -15.45 -7.72 0.19
C ALA A 365 -16.90 -7.87 -0.29
N ASP A 366 -17.86 -7.89 0.64
CA ASP A 366 -19.29 -8.10 0.32
C ASP A 366 -20.05 -6.79 0.06
N VAL A 367 -19.36 -5.64 0.10
CA VAL A 367 -19.96 -4.34 -0.18
C VAL A 367 -20.06 -4.17 -1.70
N PRO A 368 -21.26 -3.91 -2.27
CA PRO A 368 -21.47 -3.83 -3.72
C PRO A 368 -20.95 -2.49 -4.27
N ILE A 369 -19.63 -2.35 -4.32
CA ILE A 369 -18.88 -1.24 -4.90
C ILE A 369 -18.07 -1.79 -6.07
N ASP A 370 -18.01 -1.02 -7.15
CA ASP A 370 -17.12 -1.29 -8.27
C ASP A 370 -15.72 -0.79 -7.88
N TRP A 371 -14.85 -1.69 -7.42
CA TRP A 371 -13.55 -1.32 -6.88
C TRP A 371 -12.59 -0.93 -8.01
N ARG A 372 -11.89 0.20 -7.87
CA ARG A 372 -10.75 0.52 -8.76
C ARG A 372 -9.56 -0.39 -8.47
N ARG A 373 -9.41 -0.79 -7.20
CA ARG A 373 -8.43 -1.77 -6.74
C ARG A 373 -8.98 -2.46 -5.51
N PHE A 374 -8.82 -3.78 -5.45
CA PHE A 374 -9.14 -4.57 -4.26
C PHE A 374 -8.15 -5.73 -4.16
N ASP A 375 -7.21 -5.65 -3.21
CA ASP A 375 -6.15 -6.64 -3.07
C ASP A 375 -6.57 -7.88 -2.27
N GLY A 376 -7.75 -7.83 -1.63
CA GLY A 376 -8.35 -8.78 -0.67
C GLY A 376 -8.97 -10.04 -1.26
#